data_AF-A0A9D4WC12-F1
#
_entry.id   AF-A0A9D4WC12-F1
#
_cell.length_a   1.000
_cell.length_b   1.000
_cell.length_c   1.000
_cell.angle_alpha   90.00
_cell.angle_beta   90.00
_cell.angle_gamma   90.00
#
_symmetry.space_group_name_H-M   'P 1'
#
loop_
_entity.id
_entity.type
_entity.pdbx_description
1 polymer ?
#
loop_
_entity_poly.entity_id
_entity_poly.type
_entity_poly.pdbx_seq_one_letter_code
_entity_poly.pdbx_strand_id
1 'polypeptide(L)'
;MDIKTLSFAASTPPLALIAAAKLAGISPSINSSLPPDSAPTLHFSNGSKLRGAFVLLRYIGRTSTLPNFYGQNAFETSQIDELLEYAPVLSSGPAFENGCKYIDEYLEKRTFLVGYSLSIADIAIWAGLAGAGKRWESLRKSKKYQNLARWYNSIVTEHGTSLNEVTTTYVGKKGLGEPSATKTKDQAVITDKVRNVNGDASDNIKGGGKPLAEIDLPDAEVGKVRLRFAPEPSGYLHIGHSKAALLNKYFAERYQGQVIIRFDDTNPAKESNEFVDNLVKDIDTLGIKYETITYTSDYFPELMELAEKLISQGKAYVDDTPREQMQKERMDGIESKCRNHSVEENLKLWKEMIAGSERGLQCCVRGKLDMQDPNKSLRDPVYYRCNPMPHHRIGSKYKVYPTYDFACPFVDSKEGITHALRSSEYHDRNAQYYRIQEDMGVKKVLIYEFSRLNMVYTLLSKRKLLWFVQNGRVDSWDDPRFPTVQGIVRRGCVKKSQSHGVGQALDHQ
;
A
#
# COMPACT_ATOMS: atom_id res chain seq x y z
N MET A 1 20.60 -27.64 -15.71
CA MET A 1 20.44 -28.65 -16.77
C MET A 1 19.14 -28.39 -17.47
N ASP A 2 19.16 -28.31 -18.80
CA ASP A 2 17.96 -27.92 -19.55
C ASP A 2 16.97 -29.07 -19.65
N ILE A 3 15.73 -28.78 -19.27
CA ILE A 3 14.61 -29.72 -19.38
C ILE A 3 14.15 -29.75 -20.83
N LYS A 4 14.21 -30.93 -21.45
CA LYS A 4 13.86 -31.14 -22.86
C LYS A 4 12.41 -31.58 -23.05
N THR A 5 11.98 -32.58 -22.27
CA THR A 5 10.66 -33.22 -22.44
C THR A 5 10.04 -33.56 -21.09
N LEU A 6 8.74 -33.29 -20.93
CA LEU A 6 7.91 -33.76 -19.83
C LEU A 6 6.97 -34.85 -20.35
N SER A 7 7.17 -36.07 -19.86
CA SER A 7 6.36 -37.25 -20.22
C SER A 7 5.37 -37.60 -19.11
N PHE A 8 4.10 -37.84 -19.43
CA PHE A 8 3.05 -38.26 -18.48
C PHE A 8 1.95 -39.08 -19.16
N ALA A 9 1.03 -39.66 -18.39
CA ALA A 9 -0.11 -40.39 -18.93
C ALA A 9 -1.27 -39.42 -19.27
N ALA A 10 -1.82 -39.50 -20.48
CA ALA A 10 -2.91 -38.61 -20.92
C ALA A 10 -4.15 -38.63 -20.00
N SER A 11 -4.41 -39.75 -19.31
CA SER A 11 -5.52 -39.90 -18.37
C SER A 11 -5.30 -39.17 -17.04
N THR A 12 -4.05 -38.88 -16.66
CA THR A 12 -3.68 -38.27 -15.38
C THR A 12 -2.64 -37.15 -15.60
N PRO A 13 -3.02 -36.05 -16.27
CA PRO A 13 -2.09 -34.95 -16.54
C PRO A 13 -1.64 -34.28 -15.23
N PRO A 14 -0.33 -34.09 -15.01
CA PRO A 14 0.21 -33.55 -13.76
C PRO A 14 0.08 -32.02 -13.73
N LEU A 15 -1.13 -31.53 -13.41
CA LEU A 15 -1.50 -30.12 -13.49
C LEU A 15 -0.52 -29.19 -12.76
N ALA A 16 -0.10 -29.56 -11.55
CA ALA A 16 0.86 -28.81 -10.74
C ALA A 16 2.21 -28.65 -11.43
N LEU A 17 2.72 -29.70 -12.09
CA LEU A 17 4.00 -29.66 -12.79
C LEU A 17 3.95 -28.77 -14.02
N ILE A 18 2.89 -28.87 -14.80
CA ILE A 18 2.70 -28.06 -16.01
C ILE A 18 2.59 -26.59 -15.65
N ALA A 19 1.79 -26.26 -14.62
CA ALA A 19 1.64 -24.89 -14.12
C ALA A 19 2.97 -24.33 -13.55
N ALA A 20 3.67 -25.12 -12.72
CA ALA A 20 4.94 -24.69 -12.13
C ALA A 20 6.02 -24.44 -13.19
N ALA A 21 6.15 -25.34 -14.18
CA ALA A 21 7.09 -25.18 -15.29
C ALA A 21 6.81 -23.88 -16.06
N LYS A 22 5.54 -23.65 -16.42
CA LYS A 22 5.14 -22.46 -17.17
C LYS A 22 5.41 -21.15 -16.42
N LEU A 23 5.08 -21.09 -15.13
CA LEU A 23 5.35 -19.93 -14.29
C LEU A 23 6.85 -19.68 -14.11
N ALA A 24 7.65 -20.74 -14.05
CA ALA A 24 9.10 -20.68 -14.01
C ALA A 24 9.75 -20.33 -15.37
N GLY A 25 8.97 -20.09 -16.43
CA GLY A 25 9.47 -19.83 -17.78
C GLY A 25 10.07 -21.06 -18.48
N ILE A 26 9.82 -22.26 -17.95
CA ILE A 26 10.33 -23.54 -18.47
C ILE A 26 9.27 -24.13 -19.42
N SER A 27 9.61 -24.28 -20.69
CA SER A 27 8.70 -24.79 -21.73
C SER A 27 9.20 -26.12 -22.32
N PRO A 28 9.03 -27.25 -21.60
CA PRO A 28 9.43 -28.55 -22.12
C PRO A 28 8.47 -29.02 -23.23
N SER A 29 8.98 -29.82 -24.16
CA SER A 29 8.11 -30.58 -25.08
C SER A 29 7.22 -31.56 -24.28
N ILE A 30 5.94 -31.65 -24.62
CA ILE A 30 4.98 -32.49 -23.89
C ILE A 30 4.84 -33.84 -24.58
N ASN A 31 4.99 -34.93 -23.83
CA ASN A 31 4.72 -36.30 -24.27
C ASN A 31 3.66 -36.96 -23.37
N SER A 32 2.42 -37.05 -23.82
CA SER A 32 1.32 -37.65 -23.05
C SER A 32 1.14 -39.17 -23.28
N SER A 33 2.14 -39.84 -23.87
CA SER A 33 2.02 -41.24 -24.31
C SER A 33 2.37 -42.30 -23.24
N LEU A 34 2.60 -41.91 -21.97
CA LEU A 34 2.92 -42.91 -20.95
C LEU A 34 1.69 -43.78 -20.64
N PRO A 35 1.89 -45.06 -20.29
CA PRO A 35 0.80 -45.92 -19.80
C PRO A 35 0.07 -45.28 -18.60
N PRO A 36 -1.23 -45.57 -18.40
CA PRO A 36 -1.94 -45.20 -17.18
C PRO A 36 -1.14 -45.53 -15.92
N ASP A 37 -1.28 -44.71 -14.88
CA ASP A 37 -0.58 -44.83 -13.59
C ASP A 37 0.95 -44.69 -13.64
N SER A 38 1.53 -44.38 -14.81
CA SER A 38 2.95 -44.06 -14.91
C SER A 38 3.28 -42.73 -14.22
N ALA A 39 4.34 -42.73 -13.41
CA ALA A 39 4.84 -41.50 -12.81
C ALA A 39 5.34 -40.52 -13.89
N PRO A 40 5.03 -39.21 -13.77
CA PRO A 40 5.53 -38.21 -14.70
C PRO A 40 7.05 -38.19 -14.67
N THR A 41 7.67 -37.95 -15.83
CA THR A 41 9.11 -38.04 -16.04
C THR A 41 9.63 -36.80 -16.77
N LEU A 42 10.67 -36.16 -16.21
CA LEU A 42 11.44 -35.13 -16.93
C LEU A 42 12.66 -35.76 -17.59
N HIS A 43 12.87 -35.40 -18.85
CA HIS A 43 14.03 -35.79 -19.65
C HIS A 43 14.92 -34.57 -19.88
N PHE A 44 16.22 -34.72 -19.63
CA PHE A 44 17.20 -33.66 -19.78
C PHE A 44 17.96 -33.78 -21.11
N SER A 45 18.54 -32.66 -21.57
CA SER A 45 19.32 -32.59 -22.81
C SER A 45 20.50 -33.57 -22.85
N ASN A 46 21.08 -33.90 -21.70
CA ASN A 46 22.19 -34.85 -21.55
C ASN A 46 21.76 -36.33 -21.45
N GLY A 47 20.47 -36.64 -21.60
CA GLY A 47 19.94 -38.00 -21.53
C GLY A 47 19.53 -38.47 -20.13
N SER A 48 19.86 -37.73 -19.07
CA SER A 48 19.40 -38.01 -17.70
C SER A 48 17.88 -37.88 -17.57
N LYS A 49 17.30 -38.53 -16.55
CA LYS A 49 15.85 -38.50 -16.28
C LYS A 49 15.56 -38.39 -14.79
N LEU A 50 14.51 -37.67 -14.41
CA LEU A 50 13.92 -37.66 -13.07
C LEU A 50 12.46 -38.11 -13.16
N ARG A 51 11.94 -38.75 -12.10
CA ARG A 51 10.58 -39.31 -12.07
C ARG A 51 9.84 -38.96 -10.79
N GLY A 52 8.52 -38.81 -10.88
CA GLY A 52 7.62 -38.61 -9.74
C GLY A 52 7.21 -37.16 -9.52
N ALA A 53 5.91 -36.91 -9.32
CA ALA A 53 5.34 -35.56 -9.32
C ALA A 53 6.04 -34.60 -8.33
N PHE A 54 6.26 -35.04 -7.08
CA PHE A 54 6.91 -34.22 -6.06
C PHE A 54 8.40 -33.99 -6.32
N VAL A 55 9.13 -35.02 -6.77
CA VAL A 55 10.55 -34.89 -7.13
C VAL A 55 10.72 -33.84 -8.23
N LEU A 56 9.85 -33.89 -9.23
CA LEU A 56 9.89 -32.97 -10.36
C LEU A 56 9.47 -31.55 -9.97
N LEU A 57 8.47 -31.39 -9.08
CA LEU A 57 8.09 -30.10 -8.52
C LEU A 57 9.29 -29.50 -7.77
N ARG A 58 9.88 -30.23 -6.82
CA ARG A 58 11.06 -29.78 -6.07
C ARG A 58 12.21 -29.38 -7.00
N TYR A 59 12.44 -30.12 -8.09
CA TYR A 59 13.45 -29.75 -9.09
C TYR A 59 13.13 -28.41 -9.78
N ILE A 60 11.89 -28.22 -10.25
CA ILE A 60 11.46 -26.95 -10.87
C ILE A 60 11.57 -25.79 -9.86
N GLY A 61 11.12 -26.00 -8.63
CA GLY A 61 11.21 -25.00 -7.55
C GLY A 61 12.64 -24.52 -7.32
N ARG A 62 13.59 -25.47 -7.20
CA ARG A 62 15.02 -25.18 -6.95
C ARG A 62 15.75 -24.56 -8.14
N THR A 63 15.25 -24.74 -9.35
CA THR A 63 15.90 -24.28 -10.59
C THR A 63 15.22 -23.07 -11.23
N SER A 64 14.07 -22.66 -10.69
CA SER A 64 13.33 -21.49 -11.14
C SER A 64 14.07 -20.19 -10.85
N THR A 65 13.90 -19.20 -11.72
CA THR A 65 14.36 -17.81 -11.48
C THR A 65 13.37 -16.99 -10.66
N LEU A 66 12.19 -17.56 -10.34
CA LEU A 66 11.21 -16.89 -9.48
C LEU A 66 11.76 -16.78 -8.05
N PRO A 67 11.70 -15.59 -7.43
CA PRO A 67 12.22 -15.39 -6.09
C PRO A 67 11.48 -16.27 -5.09
N ASN A 68 12.24 -16.99 -4.25
CA ASN A 68 11.76 -17.79 -3.12
C ASN A 68 10.76 -18.91 -3.50
N PHE A 69 10.73 -19.34 -4.77
CA PHE A 69 9.74 -20.31 -5.25
C PHE A 69 9.83 -21.69 -4.56
N TYR A 70 10.98 -21.98 -3.93
CA TYR A 70 11.21 -23.16 -3.10
C TYR A 70 11.74 -22.82 -1.68
N GLY A 71 11.34 -21.66 -1.16
CA GLY A 71 11.68 -21.18 0.19
C GLY A 71 13.03 -20.46 0.27
N GLN A 72 13.21 -19.63 1.30
CA GLN A 72 14.42 -18.85 1.56
C GLN A 72 15.38 -19.53 2.54
N ASN A 73 14.86 -20.43 3.37
CA ASN A 73 15.59 -21.08 4.45
C ASN A 73 15.06 -22.50 4.66
N ALA A 74 15.79 -23.30 5.45
CA ALA A 74 15.47 -24.69 5.69
C ALA A 74 14.06 -24.91 6.26
N PHE A 75 13.55 -23.96 7.07
CA PHE A 75 12.22 -24.04 7.64
C PHE A 75 11.15 -23.87 6.55
N GLU A 76 11.23 -22.82 5.73
CA GLU A 76 10.30 -22.60 4.61
C GLU A 76 10.35 -23.75 3.60
N THR A 77 11.54 -24.24 3.24
CA THR A 77 11.67 -25.40 2.35
C THR A 77 10.98 -26.65 2.92
N SER A 78 11.07 -26.87 4.25
CA SER A 78 10.41 -27.99 4.91
C SER A 78 8.88 -27.84 4.89
N GLN A 79 8.37 -26.62 5.10
CA GLN A 79 6.93 -26.34 5.00
C GLN A 79 6.40 -26.58 3.57
N ILE A 80 7.19 -26.24 2.55
CA ILE A 80 6.83 -26.52 1.16
C ILE A 80 6.73 -28.03 0.95
N ASP A 81 7.69 -28.80 1.46
CA ASP A 81 7.68 -30.26 1.31
C ASP A 81 6.48 -30.91 2.02
N GLU A 82 6.12 -30.45 3.22
CA GLU A 82 4.91 -30.87 3.94
C GLU A 82 3.64 -30.62 3.11
N LEU A 83 3.49 -29.42 2.54
CA LEU A 83 2.31 -29.05 1.76
C LEU A 83 2.24 -29.77 0.41
N LEU A 84 3.39 -30.10 -0.19
CA LEU A 84 3.43 -30.95 -1.38
C LEU A 84 2.87 -32.34 -1.10
N GLU A 85 3.22 -32.93 0.04
CA GLU A 85 2.71 -34.24 0.47
C GLU A 85 1.22 -34.17 0.81
N TYR A 86 0.75 -33.02 1.29
CA TYR A 86 -0.67 -32.78 1.60
C TYR A 86 -1.56 -32.56 0.36
N ALA A 87 -1.03 -31.94 -0.70
CA ALA A 87 -1.81 -31.51 -1.87
C ALA A 87 -2.72 -32.58 -2.52
N PRO A 88 -2.35 -33.87 -2.61
CA PRO A 88 -3.24 -34.91 -3.15
C PRO A 88 -4.59 -35.03 -2.44
N VAL A 89 -4.68 -34.67 -1.15
CA VAL A 89 -5.94 -34.67 -0.37
C VAL A 89 -7.01 -33.79 -1.02
N LEU A 90 -6.60 -32.78 -1.80
CA LEU A 90 -7.48 -31.83 -2.47
C LEU A 90 -7.86 -32.24 -3.91
N SER A 91 -7.41 -33.39 -4.40
CA SER A 91 -7.64 -33.77 -5.80
C SER A 91 -8.96 -34.53 -6.02
N SER A 92 -9.35 -35.42 -5.09
CA SER A 92 -10.65 -36.14 -5.11
C SER A 92 -10.90 -36.90 -3.79
N GLY A 93 -12.10 -37.47 -3.60
CA GLY A 93 -12.41 -38.38 -2.48
C GLY A 93 -13.09 -37.77 -1.25
N PRO A 94 -13.34 -38.59 -0.20
CA PRO A 94 -14.11 -38.19 0.99
C PRO A 94 -13.36 -37.19 1.88
N ALA A 95 -12.03 -37.18 1.84
CA ALA A 95 -11.19 -36.29 2.65
C ALA A 95 -11.14 -34.84 2.12
N PHE A 96 -11.62 -34.57 0.90
CA PHE A 96 -11.47 -33.28 0.24
C PHE A 96 -12.05 -32.09 1.03
N GLU A 97 -13.22 -32.23 1.66
CA GLU A 97 -13.82 -31.13 2.44
C GLU A 97 -13.08 -30.86 3.76
N ASN A 98 -12.54 -31.91 4.40
CA ASN A 98 -11.63 -31.76 5.54
C ASN A 98 -10.32 -31.12 5.09
N GLY A 99 -9.85 -31.49 3.89
CA GLY A 99 -8.73 -30.86 3.20
C GLY A 99 -8.92 -29.36 3.02
N CYS A 100 -10.06 -28.97 2.45
CA CYS A 100 -10.43 -27.58 2.25
C CYS A 100 -10.53 -26.83 3.58
N LYS A 101 -11.12 -27.45 4.61
CA LYS A 101 -11.23 -26.84 5.95
C LYS A 101 -9.86 -26.56 6.57
N TYR A 102 -8.96 -27.54 6.55
CA TYR A 102 -7.62 -27.38 7.10
C TYR A 102 -6.85 -26.24 6.41
N ILE A 103 -6.89 -26.19 5.07
CA ILE A 103 -6.21 -25.12 4.32
C ILE A 103 -6.88 -23.76 4.52
N ASP A 104 -8.21 -23.71 4.65
CA ASP A 104 -8.95 -22.48 4.95
C ASP A 104 -8.55 -21.88 6.32
N GLU A 105 -8.45 -22.72 7.35
CA GLU A 105 -7.95 -22.33 8.67
C GLU A 105 -6.48 -21.91 8.61
N TYR A 106 -5.66 -22.67 7.87
CA TYR A 106 -4.25 -22.34 7.66
C TYR A 106 -4.04 -20.97 6.98
N LEU A 107 -4.95 -20.60 6.08
CA LEU A 107 -4.92 -19.33 5.34
C LEU A 107 -5.58 -18.16 6.07
N GLU A 108 -6.11 -18.33 7.29
CA GLU A 108 -6.80 -17.26 8.03
C GLU A 108 -5.93 -16.00 8.16
N LYS A 109 -4.63 -16.18 8.38
CA LYS A 109 -3.64 -15.11 8.62
C LYS A 109 -2.57 -15.01 7.53
N ARG A 110 -2.78 -15.61 6.36
CA ARG A 110 -1.73 -15.78 5.33
C ARG A 110 -2.21 -15.40 3.92
N THR A 111 -1.29 -14.83 3.16
CA THR A 111 -1.47 -14.53 1.72
C THR A 111 -0.99 -15.66 0.83
N PHE A 112 0.13 -16.27 1.19
CA PHE A 112 0.73 -17.42 0.52
C PHE A 112 0.84 -18.54 1.54
N LEU A 113 0.89 -19.78 1.06
CA LEU A 113 1.01 -20.92 1.97
C LEU A 113 2.35 -20.95 2.71
N VAL A 114 3.43 -20.50 2.08
CA VAL A 114 4.76 -20.42 2.70
C VAL A 114 5.37 -19.05 2.43
N GLY A 115 5.91 -18.42 3.48
CA GLY A 115 6.56 -17.12 3.39
C GLY A 115 5.64 -15.98 2.95
N TYR A 116 6.16 -15.09 2.11
CA TYR A 116 5.50 -13.85 1.66
C TYR A 116 5.45 -13.70 0.13
N SER A 117 5.68 -14.79 -0.60
CA SER A 117 5.69 -14.82 -2.07
C SER A 117 5.15 -16.15 -2.60
N LEU A 118 4.78 -16.19 -3.88
CA LEU A 118 4.33 -17.40 -4.55
C LEU A 118 5.36 -18.53 -4.39
N SER A 119 4.92 -19.69 -3.93
CA SER A 119 5.74 -20.89 -3.76
C SER A 119 5.20 -22.08 -4.56
N ILE A 120 6.01 -23.13 -4.68
CA ILE A 120 5.56 -24.38 -5.29
C ILE A 120 4.42 -25.05 -4.51
N ALA A 121 4.33 -24.81 -3.19
CA ALA A 121 3.21 -25.27 -2.38
C ALA A 121 1.90 -24.63 -2.84
N ASP A 122 1.91 -23.31 -3.15
CA ASP A 122 0.73 -22.61 -3.67
C ASP A 122 0.25 -23.23 -4.98
N ILE A 123 1.18 -23.58 -5.87
CA ILE A 123 0.86 -24.20 -7.16
C ILE A 123 0.31 -25.62 -6.98
N ALA A 124 0.86 -26.41 -6.04
CA ALA A 124 0.38 -27.77 -5.78
C ALA A 124 -1.03 -27.79 -5.19
N ILE A 125 -1.31 -26.94 -4.19
CA ILE A 125 -2.65 -26.81 -3.60
C ILE A 125 -3.64 -26.25 -4.62
N TRP A 126 -3.23 -25.26 -5.42
CA TRP A 126 -4.07 -24.69 -6.48
C TRP A 126 -4.43 -25.78 -7.50
N ALA A 127 -3.45 -26.59 -7.90
CA ALA A 127 -3.67 -27.65 -8.88
C ALA A 127 -4.62 -28.74 -8.37
N GLY A 128 -4.55 -29.11 -7.09
CA GLY A 128 -5.50 -30.03 -6.47
C GLY A 128 -6.94 -29.50 -6.56
N LEU A 129 -7.14 -28.25 -6.15
CA LEU A 129 -8.46 -27.60 -6.17
C LEU A 129 -8.99 -27.37 -7.60
N ALA A 130 -8.13 -26.90 -8.51
CA ALA A 130 -8.49 -26.72 -9.91
C ALA A 130 -8.85 -28.07 -10.56
N GLY A 131 -8.11 -29.12 -10.24
CA GLY A 131 -8.36 -30.49 -10.69
C GLY A 131 -9.69 -31.07 -10.21
N ALA A 132 -10.17 -30.66 -9.03
CA ALA A 132 -11.49 -31.04 -8.50
C ALA A 132 -12.68 -30.39 -9.26
N GLY A 133 -12.42 -29.45 -10.16
CA GLY A 133 -13.39 -28.90 -11.11
C GLY A 133 -14.65 -28.33 -10.45
N LYS A 134 -15.82 -28.83 -10.85
CA LYS A 134 -17.14 -28.35 -10.36
C LYS A 134 -17.30 -28.44 -8.85
N ARG A 135 -16.67 -29.43 -8.20
CA ARG A 135 -16.76 -29.61 -6.75
C ARG A 135 -16.14 -28.42 -6.03
N TRP A 136 -14.93 -28.03 -6.42
CA TRP A 136 -14.30 -26.83 -5.90
C TRP A 136 -15.08 -25.57 -6.31
N GLU A 137 -15.51 -25.48 -7.56
CA GLU A 137 -16.24 -24.29 -8.04
C GLU A 137 -17.51 -23.98 -7.24
N SER A 138 -18.25 -25.02 -6.82
CA SER A 138 -19.41 -24.88 -5.96
C SER A 138 -19.04 -24.36 -4.57
N LEU A 139 -17.98 -24.90 -3.96
CA LEU A 139 -17.53 -24.50 -2.63
C LEU A 139 -16.86 -23.12 -2.62
N ARG A 140 -16.13 -22.79 -3.68
CA ARG A 140 -15.49 -21.47 -3.90
C ARG A 140 -16.53 -20.35 -3.94
N LYS A 141 -17.69 -20.62 -4.51
CA LYS A 141 -18.84 -19.69 -4.53
C LYS A 141 -19.64 -19.71 -3.23
N SER A 142 -19.48 -20.74 -2.41
CA SER A 142 -20.07 -20.78 -1.08
C SER A 142 -19.26 -19.91 -0.11
N LYS A 143 -19.92 -19.31 0.88
CA LYS A 143 -19.24 -18.59 1.97
C LYS A 143 -18.59 -19.54 3.00
N LYS A 144 -18.42 -20.83 2.69
CA LYS A 144 -17.96 -21.88 3.62
C LYS A 144 -16.45 -21.81 3.90
N TYR A 145 -15.63 -21.58 2.87
CA TYR A 145 -14.16 -21.53 2.97
C TYR A 145 -13.66 -20.20 2.42
N GLN A 146 -13.88 -19.13 3.18
CA GLN A 146 -13.68 -17.75 2.71
C GLN A 146 -12.19 -17.43 2.49
N ASN A 147 -11.31 -17.94 3.35
CA ASN A 147 -9.87 -17.70 3.25
C ASN A 147 -9.28 -18.47 2.07
N LEU A 148 -9.68 -19.72 1.89
CA LEU A 148 -9.26 -20.55 0.76
C LEU A 148 -9.80 -20.01 -0.57
N ALA A 149 -11.05 -19.55 -0.61
CA ALA A 149 -11.61 -18.92 -1.81
C ALA A 149 -10.90 -17.59 -2.14
N ARG A 150 -10.61 -16.75 -1.13
CA ARG A 150 -9.82 -15.52 -1.28
C ARG A 150 -8.45 -15.82 -1.89
N TRP A 151 -7.70 -16.74 -1.26
CA TRP A 151 -6.38 -17.15 -1.70
C TRP A 151 -6.40 -17.69 -3.14
N TYR A 152 -7.31 -18.63 -3.44
CA TYR A 152 -7.40 -19.23 -4.79
C TYR A 152 -7.68 -18.17 -5.87
N ASN A 153 -8.60 -17.24 -5.58
CA ASN A 153 -8.91 -16.15 -6.51
C ASN A 153 -7.75 -15.18 -6.67
N SER A 154 -6.96 -14.92 -5.62
CA SER A 154 -5.74 -14.12 -5.70
C SER A 154 -4.72 -14.74 -6.65
N ILE A 155 -4.42 -16.04 -6.47
CA ILE A 155 -3.48 -16.79 -7.31
C ILE A 155 -3.92 -16.78 -8.79
N VAL A 156 -5.21 -17.03 -9.05
CA VAL A 156 -5.76 -17.02 -10.41
C VAL A 156 -5.78 -15.61 -11.02
N THR A 157 -5.98 -14.56 -10.22
CA THR A 157 -5.99 -13.18 -10.74
C THR A 157 -4.59 -12.74 -11.11
N GLU A 158 -3.59 -13.02 -10.28
CA GLU A 158 -2.21 -12.59 -10.48
C GLU A 158 -1.50 -13.40 -11.59
N HIS A 159 -1.80 -14.70 -11.69
CA HIS A 159 -1.13 -15.63 -12.62
C HIS A 159 -2.06 -16.19 -13.70
N GLY A 160 -3.21 -15.55 -13.92
CA GLY A 160 -4.32 -16.08 -14.72
C GLY A 160 -3.98 -16.41 -16.17
N THR A 161 -3.08 -15.67 -16.82
CA THR A 161 -2.67 -15.98 -18.21
C THR A 161 -2.06 -17.37 -18.33
N SER A 162 -1.16 -17.73 -17.40
CA SER A 162 -0.51 -19.04 -17.39
C SER A 162 -1.43 -20.14 -16.86
N LEU A 163 -2.13 -19.87 -15.75
CA LEU A 163 -2.96 -20.85 -15.06
C LEU A 163 -4.25 -21.19 -15.82
N ASN A 164 -4.89 -20.21 -16.48
CA ASN A 164 -6.12 -20.45 -17.25
C ASN A 164 -5.87 -21.29 -18.51
N GLU A 165 -4.71 -21.14 -19.14
CA GLU A 165 -4.35 -21.98 -20.30
C GLU A 165 -4.17 -23.43 -19.87
N VAL A 166 -3.52 -23.67 -18.72
CA VAL A 166 -3.35 -25.02 -18.16
C VAL A 166 -4.69 -25.65 -17.81
N THR A 167 -5.59 -24.91 -17.14
CA THR A 167 -6.91 -25.45 -16.82
C THR A 167 -7.77 -25.67 -18.07
N THR A 168 -7.77 -24.76 -19.04
CA THR A 168 -8.51 -24.92 -20.30
C THR A 168 -8.04 -26.15 -21.09
N THR A 169 -6.73 -26.43 -21.07
CA THR A 169 -6.14 -27.54 -21.81
C THR A 169 -6.35 -28.89 -21.11
N TYR A 170 -6.26 -28.94 -19.78
CA TYR A 170 -6.17 -30.22 -19.05
C TYR A 170 -7.30 -30.46 -18.03
N VAL A 171 -8.17 -29.49 -17.78
CA VAL A 171 -9.30 -29.61 -16.82
C VAL A 171 -10.61 -29.47 -17.57
N GLY A 172 -11.36 -30.58 -17.69
CA GLY A 172 -12.71 -30.58 -18.27
C GLY A 172 -13.76 -29.95 -17.34
N LYS A 173 -14.97 -29.71 -17.86
CA LYS A 173 -16.11 -29.14 -17.10
C LYS A 173 -16.49 -29.93 -15.83
N LYS A 174 -16.01 -31.16 -15.63
CA LYS A 174 -16.30 -32.01 -14.45
C LYS A 174 -15.06 -32.31 -13.58
N GLY A 175 -13.87 -31.79 -13.91
CA GLY A 175 -12.60 -32.12 -13.24
C GLY A 175 -11.72 -33.08 -14.04
N LEU A 176 -10.62 -33.55 -13.43
CA LEU A 176 -9.71 -34.56 -13.99
C LEU A 176 -10.36 -35.97 -13.93
N GLY A 177 -10.38 -36.71 -15.05
CA GLY A 177 -10.66 -38.16 -15.03
C GLY A 177 -11.98 -38.68 -15.63
N GLU A 178 -12.81 -37.87 -16.33
CA GLU A 178 -13.91 -38.41 -17.17
C GLU A 178 -13.89 -37.78 -18.58
N PRO A 179 -14.14 -38.57 -19.64
CA PRO A 179 -13.77 -38.21 -21.01
C PRO A 179 -14.49 -36.95 -21.51
N SER A 180 -13.72 -35.97 -21.95
CA SER A 180 -14.21 -34.97 -22.91
C SER A 180 -14.24 -35.64 -24.27
N ALA A 181 -15.43 -35.96 -24.78
CA ALA A 181 -15.59 -36.52 -26.12
C ALA A 181 -15.04 -35.52 -27.15
N THR A 182 -13.86 -35.82 -27.68
CA THR A 182 -13.33 -35.22 -28.90
C THR A 182 -14.21 -35.65 -30.06
N LYS A 183 -14.99 -34.72 -30.62
CA LYS A 183 -15.47 -34.82 -31.99
C LYS A 183 -14.72 -33.79 -32.84
N THR A 184 -13.77 -34.30 -33.59
CA THR A 184 -13.16 -33.64 -34.75
C THR A 184 -14.04 -33.89 -35.99
N LYS A 185 -13.96 -32.97 -36.96
CA LYS A 185 -14.54 -32.93 -38.32
C LYS A 185 -15.83 -32.09 -38.46
N ASP A 186 -15.98 -31.15 -39.39
CA ASP A 186 -15.19 -30.79 -40.58
C ASP A 186 -15.41 -29.31 -40.96
N GLN A 187 -14.46 -28.77 -41.72
CA GLN A 187 -14.59 -27.52 -42.46
C GLN A 187 -15.78 -27.58 -43.44
N ALA A 188 -16.64 -26.57 -43.40
CA ALA A 188 -17.44 -26.15 -44.54
C ALA A 188 -17.49 -24.62 -44.57
N VAL A 189 -16.86 -24.06 -45.60
CA VAL A 189 -16.92 -22.65 -45.98
C VAL A 189 -18.27 -22.40 -46.64
N ILE A 190 -19.12 -21.51 -46.10
CA ILE A 190 -20.06 -20.69 -46.90
C ILE A 190 -20.20 -19.28 -46.26
N THR A 191 -20.06 -18.33 -47.17
CA THR A 191 -20.11 -16.85 -47.19
C THR A 191 -21.27 -16.12 -46.50
N ASP A 192 -20.96 -14.88 -46.08
CA ASP A 192 -21.74 -13.64 -46.06
C ASP A 192 -23.26 -13.66 -45.75
N LYS A 193 -23.64 -12.90 -44.72
CA LYS A 193 -24.52 -11.73 -44.90
C LYS A 193 -24.64 -10.86 -43.64
N VAL A 194 -24.14 -9.64 -43.78
CA VAL A 194 -24.59 -8.44 -43.07
C VAL A 194 -26.10 -8.26 -43.25
N ARG A 195 -26.83 -8.02 -42.16
CA ARG A 195 -28.09 -7.26 -42.16
C ARG A 195 -28.32 -6.59 -40.80
N ASN A 196 -28.07 -5.29 -40.78
CA ASN A 196 -28.77 -4.32 -39.92
C ASN A 196 -30.28 -4.48 -40.09
N VAL A 197 -31.06 -4.45 -39.00
CA VAL A 197 -32.31 -3.68 -38.89
C VAL A 197 -32.56 -3.34 -37.41
N ASN A 198 -32.62 -2.04 -37.12
CA ASN A 198 -33.16 -1.44 -35.89
C ASN A 198 -34.68 -1.63 -35.81
N GLY A 199 -35.25 -1.74 -34.61
CA GLY A 199 -36.69 -1.61 -34.41
C GLY A 199 -37.15 -1.88 -32.98
N ASP A 200 -37.24 -0.79 -32.22
CA ASP A 200 -37.73 -0.60 -30.84
C ASP A 200 -38.97 -1.41 -30.39
N ALA A 201 -38.99 -1.75 -29.09
CA ALA A 201 -40.02 -1.26 -28.16
C ALA A 201 -39.64 -1.53 -26.68
N SER A 202 -39.42 -0.42 -25.98
CA SER A 202 -39.45 -0.14 -24.54
C SER A 202 -40.03 -1.17 -23.57
N ASP A 203 -39.32 -1.37 -22.43
CA ASP A 203 -39.92 -1.02 -21.15
C ASP A 203 -38.91 -0.53 -20.11
N ASN A 204 -39.33 0.51 -19.37
CA ASN A 204 -38.53 1.41 -18.55
C ASN A 204 -38.20 0.84 -17.16
N ILE A 205 -36.91 0.81 -16.79
CA ILE A 205 -36.48 1.07 -15.40
C ILE A 205 -35.29 2.03 -15.42
N LYS A 206 -35.58 3.31 -15.15
CA LYS A 206 -34.59 4.39 -15.00
C LYS A 206 -33.85 4.23 -13.67
N GLY A 207 -32.57 3.89 -13.74
CA GLY A 207 -31.59 4.03 -12.67
C GLY A 207 -30.31 4.65 -13.23
N GLY A 208 -30.41 5.87 -13.74
CA GLY A 208 -29.28 6.58 -14.34
C GLY A 208 -28.25 6.98 -13.29
N GLY A 209 -27.18 6.20 -13.15
CA GLY A 209 -25.93 6.67 -12.59
C GLY A 209 -25.35 7.73 -13.51
N LYS A 210 -25.43 9.01 -13.11
CA LYS A 210 -24.58 10.05 -13.71
C LYS A 210 -23.12 9.59 -13.61
N PRO A 211 -22.29 9.79 -14.64
CA PRO A 211 -20.84 9.73 -14.45
C PRO A 211 -20.48 10.68 -13.31
N LEU A 212 -19.74 10.19 -12.30
CA LEU A 212 -19.15 11.07 -11.28
C LEU A 212 -18.44 12.20 -12.02
N ALA A 213 -18.79 13.45 -11.71
CA ALA A 213 -18.09 14.62 -12.27
C ALA A 213 -16.59 14.40 -12.11
N GLU A 214 -15.83 14.54 -13.20
CA GLU A 214 -14.38 14.37 -13.15
C GLU A 214 -13.81 15.36 -12.14
N ILE A 215 -13.11 14.83 -11.14
CA ILE A 215 -12.51 15.61 -10.07
C ILE A 215 -11.15 16.10 -10.58
N ASP A 216 -11.03 17.40 -10.80
CA ASP A 216 -9.82 18.08 -11.29
C ASP A 216 -9.15 18.95 -10.23
N LEU A 217 -7.85 19.20 -10.42
CA LEU A 217 -7.10 20.18 -9.63
C LEU A 217 -7.35 21.59 -10.20
N PRO A 218 -7.61 22.60 -9.35
CA PRO A 218 -7.81 23.97 -9.81
C PRO A 218 -6.52 24.53 -10.43
N ASP A 219 -6.63 25.21 -11.57
CA ASP A 219 -5.48 25.85 -12.26
C ASP A 219 -4.33 24.90 -12.61
N ALA A 220 -4.61 23.59 -12.74
CA ALA A 220 -3.61 22.60 -13.07
C ALA A 220 -3.26 22.60 -14.56
N GLU A 221 -1.98 22.76 -14.86
CA GLU A 221 -1.42 22.66 -16.20
C GLU A 221 -0.66 21.34 -16.36
N VAL A 222 -0.94 20.62 -17.45
CA VAL A 222 -0.27 19.35 -17.79
C VAL A 222 1.25 19.57 -17.89
N GLY A 223 2.03 18.70 -17.27
CA GLY A 223 3.49 18.75 -17.21
C GLY A 223 4.05 19.70 -16.15
N LYS A 224 3.23 20.55 -15.52
CA LYS A 224 3.67 21.53 -14.51
C LYS A 224 3.22 21.22 -13.09
N VAL A 225 2.30 20.27 -12.91
CA VAL A 225 1.81 19.86 -11.60
C VAL A 225 2.94 19.19 -10.80
N ARG A 226 3.23 19.76 -9.63
CA ARG A 226 4.15 19.19 -8.63
C ARG A 226 3.41 19.00 -7.31
N LEU A 227 3.46 17.77 -6.79
CA LEU A 227 2.70 17.27 -5.64
C LEU A 227 3.65 16.66 -4.61
N ARG A 228 3.16 16.44 -3.38
CA ARG A 228 3.89 15.70 -2.35
C ARG A 228 3.00 14.81 -1.50
N PHE A 229 3.50 13.61 -1.24
CA PHE A 229 3.04 12.80 -0.11
C PHE A 229 3.98 13.03 1.06
N ALA A 230 3.47 13.64 2.13
CA ALA A 230 4.27 14.11 3.25
C ALA A 230 3.92 13.41 4.58
N PRO A 231 4.31 12.13 4.79
CA PRO A 231 4.06 11.44 6.05
C PRO A 231 5.05 11.86 7.15
N GLU A 232 4.57 11.97 8.39
CA GLU A 232 5.44 11.99 9.56
C GLU A 232 6.03 10.59 9.80
N PRO A 233 7.36 10.44 10.01
CA PRO A 233 8.00 9.15 10.29
C PRO A 233 7.79 8.69 11.73
N SER A 234 6.52 8.62 12.18
CA SER A 234 6.11 8.32 13.55
C SER A 234 5.23 7.06 13.69
N GLY A 235 5.18 6.24 12.64
CA GLY A 235 4.42 5.00 12.60
C GLY A 235 4.24 4.46 11.19
N TYR A 236 3.60 3.30 11.08
CA TYR A 236 3.36 2.60 9.81
C TYR A 236 2.26 3.26 8.97
N LEU A 237 2.32 3.15 7.64
CA LEU A 237 1.20 3.58 6.80
C LEU A 237 0.01 2.67 7.05
N HIS A 238 -1.17 3.27 7.00
CA HIS A 238 -2.45 2.56 7.06
C HIS A 238 -3.33 3.02 5.92
N ILE A 239 -4.44 2.34 5.68
CA ILE A 239 -5.33 2.59 4.54
C ILE A 239 -5.75 4.07 4.37
N GLY A 240 -5.91 4.81 5.48
CA GLY A 240 -6.14 6.25 5.44
C GLY A 240 -5.01 7.06 4.80
N HIS A 241 -3.75 6.72 5.07
CA HIS A 241 -2.59 7.32 4.40
C HIS A 241 -2.49 6.86 2.94
N SER A 242 -2.83 5.60 2.66
CA SER A 242 -2.87 5.08 1.29
C SER A 242 -3.78 5.90 0.39
N LYS A 243 -4.93 6.37 0.88
CA LYS A 243 -5.79 7.30 0.11
C LYS A 243 -5.05 8.57 -0.28
N ALA A 244 -4.37 9.23 0.66
CA ALA A 244 -3.62 10.45 0.38
C ALA A 244 -2.48 10.20 -0.62
N ALA A 245 -1.74 9.11 -0.43
CA ALA A 245 -0.62 8.73 -1.27
C ALA A 245 -1.07 8.37 -2.71
N LEU A 246 -2.14 7.60 -2.84
CA LEU A 246 -2.74 7.24 -4.13
C LEU A 246 -3.40 8.43 -4.83
N LEU A 247 -3.94 9.41 -4.08
CA LEU A 247 -4.49 10.62 -4.68
C LEU A 247 -3.39 11.51 -5.30
N ASN A 248 -2.25 11.65 -4.60
CA ASN A 248 -1.08 12.32 -5.16
C ASN A 248 -0.60 11.62 -6.43
N LYS A 249 -0.53 10.28 -6.42
CA LYS A 249 -0.21 9.48 -7.61
C LYS A 249 -1.21 9.72 -8.76
N TYR A 250 -2.50 9.64 -8.47
CA TYR A 250 -3.57 9.81 -9.46
C TYR A 250 -3.46 11.15 -10.20
N PHE A 251 -3.28 12.25 -9.48
CA PHE A 251 -3.17 13.57 -10.11
C PHE A 251 -1.84 13.78 -10.83
N ALA A 252 -0.74 13.22 -10.33
CA ALA A 252 0.52 13.23 -11.08
C ALA A 252 0.39 12.47 -12.41
N GLU A 253 -0.27 11.31 -12.43
CA GLU A 253 -0.50 10.57 -13.67
C GLU A 253 -1.44 11.33 -14.62
N ARG A 254 -2.55 11.88 -14.10
CA ARG A 254 -3.53 12.63 -14.90
C ARG A 254 -2.93 13.87 -15.56
N TYR A 255 -2.12 14.62 -14.83
CA TYR A 255 -1.52 15.87 -15.31
C TYR A 255 -0.07 15.71 -15.79
N GLN A 256 0.44 14.49 -15.97
CA GLN A 256 1.85 14.24 -16.32
C GLN A 256 2.82 15.01 -15.41
N GLY A 257 2.45 15.13 -14.12
CA GLY A 257 3.16 15.87 -13.10
C GLY A 257 4.16 15.01 -12.34
N GLN A 258 4.71 15.58 -11.27
CA GLN A 258 5.69 14.96 -10.40
C GLN A 258 5.16 14.82 -8.97
N VAL A 259 5.55 13.73 -8.30
CA VAL A 259 5.34 13.53 -6.87
C VAL A 259 6.71 13.50 -6.20
N ILE A 260 6.86 14.20 -5.09
CA ILE A 260 7.95 13.98 -4.14
C ILE A 260 7.42 13.28 -2.89
N ILE A 261 8.29 12.53 -2.22
CA ILE A 261 8.02 12.01 -0.89
C ILE A 261 8.76 12.90 0.09
N ARG A 262 8.06 13.50 1.05
CA ARG A 262 8.68 14.31 2.09
C ARG A 262 8.44 13.70 3.45
N PHE A 263 9.48 13.38 4.20
CA PHE A 263 9.31 13.06 5.61
C PHE A 263 9.17 14.37 6.39
N ASP A 264 7.98 14.61 6.95
CA ASP A 264 7.73 15.76 7.82
C ASP A 264 8.25 15.48 9.23
N ASP A 265 9.58 15.44 9.33
CA ASP A 265 10.37 15.04 10.50
C ASP A 265 10.72 16.25 11.40
N THR A 266 9.68 16.79 12.04
CA THR A 266 9.81 17.97 12.90
C THR A 266 9.69 17.64 14.39
N ASN A 267 9.40 16.39 14.73
CA ASN A 267 9.14 15.95 16.10
C ASN A 267 10.09 14.83 16.54
N PRO A 268 11.28 15.18 17.10
CA PRO A 268 12.31 14.20 17.43
C PRO A 268 11.87 13.16 18.48
N ALA A 269 10.82 13.42 19.25
CA ALA A 269 10.34 12.51 20.29
C ALA A 269 9.49 11.34 19.77
N LYS A 270 9.04 11.39 18.51
CA LYS A 270 8.12 10.38 17.95
C LYS A 270 8.68 9.67 16.71
N GLU A 271 9.83 10.12 16.23
CA GLU A 271 10.32 9.78 14.90
C GLU A 271 11.55 8.85 14.99
N SER A 272 11.69 7.94 14.03
CA SER A 272 12.80 7.00 14.00
C SER A 272 13.17 6.58 12.57
N ASN A 273 14.41 6.12 12.37
CA ASN A 273 14.85 5.58 11.08
C ASN A 273 14.08 4.30 10.71
N GLU A 274 13.69 3.48 11.70
CA GLU A 274 12.84 2.31 11.46
C GLU A 274 11.51 2.70 10.79
N PHE A 275 10.89 3.80 11.21
CA PHE A 275 9.66 4.27 10.58
C PHE A 275 9.92 4.81 9.16
N VAL A 276 11.02 5.50 8.93
CA VAL A 276 11.41 5.93 7.57
C VAL A 276 11.53 4.73 6.63
N ASP A 277 12.28 3.70 7.03
CA ASP A 277 12.50 2.51 6.21
C ASP A 277 11.19 1.77 5.89
N ASN A 278 10.31 1.63 6.90
CA ASN A 278 9.00 1.02 6.71
C ASN A 278 8.07 1.85 5.81
N LEU A 279 8.09 3.17 5.93
CA LEU A 279 7.30 4.06 5.09
C LEU A 279 7.76 3.98 3.63
N VAL A 280 9.07 3.93 3.36
CA VAL A 280 9.59 3.72 1.99
C VAL A 280 9.11 2.38 1.44
N LYS A 281 9.23 1.30 2.21
CA LYS A 281 8.71 -0.02 1.82
C LYS A 281 7.21 0.02 1.51
N ASP A 282 6.41 0.72 2.32
CA ASP A 282 4.97 0.85 2.11
C ASP A 282 4.65 1.67 0.84
N ILE A 283 5.39 2.74 0.57
CA ILE A 283 5.26 3.57 -0.64
C ILE A 283 5.56 2.74 -1.90
N ASP A 284 6.62 1.94 -1.89
CA ASP A 284 6.95 0.99 -2.96
C ASP A 284 5.86 -0.08 -3.10
N THR A 285 5.34 -0.56 -1.95
CA THR A 285 4.21 -1.48 -1.86
C THR A 285 2.87 -0.84 -2.27
N LEU A 286 2.80 0.47 -2.48
CA LEU A 286 1.65 1.13 -3.13
C LEU A 286 1.93 1.43 -4.61
N GLY A 287 3.17 1.25 -5.07
CA GLY A 287 3.59 1.49 -6.45
C GLY A 287 3.53 2.96 -6.82
N ILE A 288 3.88 3.84 -5.87
CA ILE A 288 3.93 5.28 -6.08
C ILE A 288 5.28 5.60 -6.71
N LYS A 289 5.25 6.14 -7.92
CA LYS A 289 6.45 6.69 -8.56
C LYS A 289 6.65 8.11 -8.03
N TYR A 290 7.85 8.40 -7.57
CA TYR A 290 8.24 9.70 -7.06
C TYR A 290 9.61 10.11 -7.62
N GLU A 291 9.86 11.40 -7.68
CA GLU A 291 11.09 11.98 -8.21
C GLU A 291 12.24 11.87 -7.19
N THR A 292 11.97 12.24 -5.94
CA THR A 292 12.97 12.25 -4.87
C THR A 292 12.31 12.11 -3.50
N ILE A 293 13.13 11.77 -2.50
CA ILE A 293 12.81 11.80 -1.08
C ILE A 293 13.48 13.04 -0.47
N THR A 294 12.71 13.85 0.23
CA THR A 294 13.20 15.00 1.00
C THR A 294 12.82 14.88 2.46
N TYR A 295 13.45 15.70 3.31
CA TYR A 295 13.16 15.78 4.72
C TYR A 295 12.95 17.24 5.11
N THR A 296 11.91 17.52 5.89
CA THR A 296 11.64 18.88 6.38
C THR A 296 12.82 19.42 7.20
N SER A 297 13.55 18.55 7.90
CA SER A 297 14.73 18.96 8.66
C SER A 297 15.97 19.35 7.83
N ASP A 298 15.99 19.09 6.51
CA ASP A 298 17.01 19.67 5.62
C ASP A 298 16.85 21.21 5.51
N TYR A 299 15.64 21.72 5.75
CA TYR A 299 15.29 23.13 5.65
C TYR A 299 15.37 23.88 7.00
N PHE A 300 15.82 23.25 8.09
CA PHE A 300 15.92 23.90 9.39
C PHE A 300 16.77 25.18 9.41
N PRO A 301 17.94 25.26 8.74
CA PRO A 301 18.68 26.53 8.67
C PRO A 301 17.84 27.68 8.11
N GLU A 302 17.20 27.47 6.95
CA GLU A 302 16.35 28.50 6.30
C GLU A 302 15.12 28.85 7.14
N LEU A 303 14.51 27.85 7.78
CA LEU A 303 13.36 28.06 8.67
C LEU A 303 13.74 28.84 9.94
N MET A 304 14.96 28.70 10.45
CA MET A 304 15.43 29.46 11.61
C MET A 304 15.74 30.91 11.22
N GLU A 305 16.39 31.13 10.08
CA GLU A 305 16.61 32.47 9.52
C GLU A 305 15.29 33.20 9.29
N LEU A 306 14.28 32.50 8.79
CA LEU A 306 12.93 33.06 8.64
C LEU A 306 12.28 33.42 9.97
N ALA A 307 12.44 32.60 11.02
CA ALA A 307 11.94 32.94 12.34
C ALA A 307 12.58 34.23 12.87
N GLU A 308 13.90 34.37 12.74
CA GLU A 308 14.63 35.59 13.13
C GLU A 308 14.19 36.81 12.34
N LYS A 309 13.97 36.66 11.03
CA LYS A 309 13.44 37.72 10.17
C LYS A 309 12.04 38.15 10.62
N LEU A 310 11.15 37.19 10.88
CA LEU A 310 9.79 37.48 11.32
C LEU A 310 9.75 38.14 12.70
N ILE A 311 10.61 37.71 13.64
CA ILE A 311 10.78 38.39 14.94
C ILE A 311 11.23 39.83 14.73
N SER A 312 12.25 40.03 13.88
CA SER A 312 12.80 41.35 13.57
C SER A 312 11.80 42.31 12.91
N GLN A 313 10.83 41.75 12.17
CA GLN A 313 9.73 42.50 11.55
C GLN A 313 8.53 42.71 12.49
N GLY A 314 8.60 42.25 13.74
CA GLY A 314 7.49 42.30 14.69
C GLY A 314 6.32 41.37 14.34
N LYS A 315 6.53 40.40 13.43
CA LYS A 315 5.54 39.40 13.00
C LYS A 315 5.58 38.10 13.80
N ALA A 316 6.55 37.95 14.70
CA ALA A 316 6.64 36.87 15.64
C ALA A 316 7.25 37.36 16.97
N TYR A 317 6.97 36.66 18.06
CA TYR A 317 7.49 36.96 19.39
C TYR A 317 7.77 35.68 20.17
N VAL A 318 8.58 35.78 21.21
CA VAL A 318 8.88 34.67 22.12
C VAL A 318 7.98 34.76 23.35
N ASP A 319 7.32 33.65 23.67
CA ASP A 319 6.33 33.55 24.73
C ASP A 319 6.74 32.47 25.74
N ASP A 320 6.71 32.83 27.02
CA ASP A 320 7.00 31.95 28.14
C ASP A 320 5.74 31.58 28.95
N THR A 321 4.56 31.96 28.44
CA THR A 321 3.29 31.67 29.09
C THR A 321 3.08 30.15 29.18
N PRO A 322 2.76 29.61 30.38
CA PRO A 322 2.51 28.18 30.55
C PRO A 322 1.47 27.64 29.56
N ARG A 323 1.70 26.43 29.05
CA ARG A 323 0.92 25.86 27.93
C ARG A 323 -0.60 25.90 28.14
N GLU A 324 -1.07 25.54 29.34
CA GLU A 324 -2.51 25.52 29.65
C GLU A 324 -3.11 26.93 29.67
N GLN A 325 -2.38 27.89 30.23
CA GLN A 325 -2.77 29.29 30.22
C GLN A 325 -2.77 29.86 28.79
N MET A 326 -1.70 29.63 28.01
CA MET A 326 -1.64 30.03 26.61
C MET A 326 -2.81 29.46 25.80
N GLN A 327 -3.19 28.20 26.03
CA GLN A 327 -4.35 27.60 25.36
C GLN A 327 -5.64 28.33 25.72
N LYS A 328 -5.86 28.62 27.01
CA LYS A 328 -7.04 29.37 27.46
C LYS A 328 -7.09 30.78 26.86
N GLU A 329 -6.00 31.53 26.98
CA GLU A 329 -5.87 32.88 26.43
C GLU A 329 -6.17 32.92 24.92
N ARG A 330 -5.65 31.95 24.14
CA ARG A 330 -5.97 31.83 22.72
C ARG A 330 -7.45 31.55 22.46
N MET A 331 -8.09 30.71 23.26
CA MET A 331 -9.52 30.41 23.11
C MET A 331 -10.40 31.62 23.43
N ASP A 332 -9.96 32.44 24.40
CA ASP A 332 -10.66 33.64 24.86
C ASP A 332 -10.27 34.90 24.06
N GLY A 333 -9.26 34.81 23.18
CA GLY A 333 -8.76 35.94 22.37
C GLY A 333 -7.91 36.94 23.16
N ILE A 334 -7.38 36.53 24.32
CA ILE A 334 -6.58 37.38 25.20
C ILE A 334 -5.13 37.37 24.72
N GLU A 335 -4.56 38.54 24.47
CA GLU A 335 -3.14 38.67 24.09
C GLU A 335 -2.22 38.21 25.24
N SER A 336 -1.16 37.47 24.90
CA SER A 336 -0.12 37.12 25.86
C SER A 336 0.58 38.38 26.38
N LYS A 337 0.97 38.38 27.65
CA LYS A 337 1.83 39.41 28.24
C LYS A 337 3.13 39.63 27.45
N CYS A 338 3.62 38.60 26.76
CA CYS A 338 4.85 38.62 25.98
C CYS A 338 4.67 39.16 24.54
N ARG A 339 3.43 39.35 24.08
CA ARG A 339 3.11 39.70 22.68
C ARG A 339 3.72 41.02 22.21
N ASN A 340 3.96 41.93 23.16
CA ASN A 340 4.47 43.28 22.91
C ASN A 340 5.89 43.49 23.47
N HIS A 341 6.64 42.40 23.71
CA HIS A 341 8.09 42.50 23.93
C HIS A 341 8.77 43.24 22.78
N SER A 342 9.84 43.96 23.10
CA SER A 342 10.71 44.59 22.10
C SER A 342 11.36 43.54 21.19
N VAL A 343 11.83 43.97 20.01
CA VAL A 343 12.55 43.08 19.08
C VAL A 343 13.80 42.51 19.75
N GLU A 344 14.52 43.34 20.51
CA GLU A 344 15.74 43.00 21.23
C GLU A 344 15.49 41.91 22.29
N GLU A 345 14.41 42.03 23.07
CA GLU A 345 14.02 41.02 24.06
C GLU A 345 13.64 39.69 23.40
N ASN A 346 12.88 39.74 22.32
CA ASN A 346 12.51 38.54 21.58
C ASN A 346 13.73 37.82 21.00
N LEU A 347 14.67 38.55 20.38
CA LEU A 347 15.90 37.99 19.84
C LEU A 347 16.81 37.42 20.95
N LYS A 348 16.83 38.05 22.13
CA LYS A 348 17.55 37.52 23.30
C LYS A 348 16.95 36.18 23.73
N LEU A 349 15.63 36.10 23.90
CA LEU A 349 14.96 34.85 24.29
C LEU A 349 15.06 33.77 23.20
N TRP A 350 15.05 34.16 21.92
CA TRP A 350 15.27 33.22 20.82
C TRP A 350 16.67 32.60 20.86
N LYS A 351 17.71 33.37 21.21
CA LYS A 351 19.06 32.83 21.44
C LYS A 351 19.10 31.84 22.60
N GLU A 352 18.39 32.12 23.70
CA GLU A 352 18.22 31.18 24.81
C GLU A 352 17.55 29.87 24.37
N MET A 353 16.51 29.97 23.53
CA MET A 353 15.85 28.81 22.93
C MET A 353 16.81 27.99 22.06
N ILE A 354 17.56 28.62 21.15
CA ILE A 354 18.56 27.95 20.31
C ILE A 354 19.60 27.22 21.15
N ALA A 355 20.09 27.88 22.21
CA ALA A 355 21.06 27.30 23.13
C ALA A 355 20.48 26.13 23.95
N GLY A 356 19.15 26.02 24.03
CA GLY A 356 18.47 25.04 24.87
C GLY A 356 18.70 25.28 26.36
N SER A 357 18.89 26.54 26.78
CA SER A 357 19.07 26.89 28.20
C SER A 357 17.81 26.61 29.01
N GLU A 358 17.92 26.60 30.34
CA GLU A 358 16.74 26.43 31.23
C GLU A 358 15.64 27.47 30.91
N ARG A 359 16.05 28.70 30.60
CA ARG A 359 15.12 29.74 30.17
C ARG A 359 14.53 29.45 28.79
N GLY A 360 15.36 29.04 27.83
CA GLY A 360 14.91 28.66 26.49
C GLY A 360 13.89 27.53 26.49
N LEU A 361 14.07 26.52 27.34
CA LEU A 361 13.18 25.36 27.46
C LEU A 361 11.75 25.74 27.91
N GLN A 362 11.58 26.88 28.58
CA GLN A 362 10.27 27.40 29.00
C GLN A 362 9.57 28.22 27.90
N CYS A 363 10.28 28.53 26.81
CA CYS A 363 9.83 29.45 25.77
C CYS A 363 9.35 28.74 24.50
N CYS A 364 8.50 29.42 23.75
CA CYS A 364 8.14 29.07 22.38
C CYS A 364 8.09 30.32 21.49
N VAL A 365 8.29 30.18 20.19
CA VAL A 365 8.05 31.29 19.25
C VAL A 365 6.61 31.21 18.79
N ARG A 366 5.90 32.34 18.79
CA ARG A 366 4.53 32.47 18.29
C ARG A 366 4.50 33.49 17.15
N GLY A 367 3.66 33.21 16.14
CA GLY A 367 3.31 34.22 15.15
C GLY A 367 2.47 35.33 15.79
N LYS A 368 2.67 36.57 15.36
CA LYS A 368 1.87 37.73 15.74
C LYS A 368 0.82 37.97 14.65
N LEU A 369 -0.28 37.23 14.76
CA LEU A 369 -1.40 37.27 13.83
C LEU A 369 -2.55 38.08 14.46
N ASP A 370 -3.79 37.59 14.43
CA ASP A 370 -4.95 38.27 15.01
C ASP A 370 -5.60 37.43 16.11
N MET A 371 -5.53 37.93 17.35
CA MET A 371 -6.10 37.28 18.53
C MET A 371 -7.63 37.37 18.59
N GLN A 372 -8.24 38.32 17.86
CA GLN A 372 -9.69 38.48 17.77
C GLN A 372 -10.31 37.71 16.59
N ASP A 373 -9.50 37.07 15.75
CA ASP A 373 -10.00 36.37 14.57
C ASP A 373 -11.01 35.26 14.96
N PRO A 374 -12.16 35.14 14.28
CA PRO A 374 -13.11 34.07 14.53
C PRO A 374 -12.51 32.67 14.29
N ASN A 375 -11.56 32.56 13.36
CA ASN A 375 -10.77 31.35 13.14
C ASN A 375 -9.62 31.28 14.16
N LYS A 376 -9.79 30.40 15.15
CA LYS A 376 -8.85 30.20 16.26
C LYS A 376 -7.45 29.73 15.83
N SER A 377 -7.29 29.22 14.61
CA SER A 377 -5.97 28.87 14.07
C SER A 377 -5.11 30.11 13.79
N LEU A 378 -5.73 31.26 13.51
CA LEU A 378 -5.07 32.54 13.27
C LEU A 378 -4.74 33.30 14.57
N ARG A 379 -5.12 32.77 15.73
CA ARG A 379 -4.80 33.38 17.02
C ARG A 379 -3.42 32.98 17.48
N ASP A 380 -2.44 33.78 17.07
CA ASP A 380 -1.00 33.69 17.41
C ASP A 380 -0.51 32.23 17.60
N PRO A 381 -0.45 31.44 16.52
CA PRO A 381 -0.04 30.04 16.59
C PRO A 381 1.44 29.89 16.93
N VAL A 382 1.79 28.75 17.53
CA VAL A 382 3.17 28.41 17.86
C VAL A 382 3.94 28.02 16.60
N TYR A 383 5.07 28.68 16.34
CA TYR A 383 5.98 28.42 15.23
C TYR A 383 7.16 27.54 15.61
N TYR A 384 7.74 27.73 16.80
CA TYR A 384 8.87 26.92 17.28
C TYR A 384 8.68 26.49 18.72
N ARG A 385 9.25 25.34 19.06
CA ARG A 385 9.31 24.83 20.44
C ARG A 385 10.71 24.31 20.73
N CYS A 386 11.10 24.39 21.99
CA CYS A 386 12.30 23.72 22.45
C CYS A 386 12.02 22.24 22.76
N ASN A 387 12.94 21.37 22.34
CA ASN A 387 12.95 19.96 22.70
C ASN A 387 14.41 19.49 22.80
N PRO A 388 14.88 19.05 23.98
CA PRO A 388 16.27 18.64 24.14
C PRO A 388 16.62 17.31 23.46
N MET A 389 15.60 16.53 23.06
CA MET A 389 15.74 15.21 22.44
C MET A 389 16.53 15.29 21.13
N PRO A 390 17.48 14.35 20.89
CA PRO A 390 18.16 14.24 19.61
C PRO A 390 17.19 13.88 18.48
N HIS A 391 17.39 14.47 17.31
CA HIS A 391 16.67 14.13 16.08
C HIS A 391 17.23 12.86 15.45
N HIS A 392 16.36 12.01 14.89
CA HIS A 392 16.76 10.71 14.36
C HIS A 392 17.80 10.78 13.22
N ARG A 393 17.77 11.83 12.38
CA ARG A 393 18.73 12.04 11.27
C ARG A 393 19.92 12.95 11.59
N ILE A 394 19.71 14.00 12.38
CA ILE A 394 20.69 15.09 12.56
C ILE A 394 21.19 15.22 14.00
N GLY A 395 20.83 14.26 14.87
CA GLY A 395 21.30 14.15 16.24
C GLY A 395 20.95 15.37 17.09
N SER A 396 21.89 15.80 17.92
CA SER A 396 21.71 16.90 18.87
C SER A 396 21.99 18.29 18.31
N LYS A 397 22.12 18.44 16.98
CA LYS A 397 22.49 19.71 16.33
C LYS A 397 21.54 20.85 16.66
N TYR A 398 20.25 20.56 16.82
CA TYR A 398 19.22 21.55 17.13
C TYR A 398 18.52 21.21 18.45
N LYS A 399 18.11 22.26 19.16
CA LYS A 399 17.28 22.20 20.38
C LYS A 399 15.92 22.87 20.19
N VAL A 400 15.75 23.57 19.08
CA VAL A 400 14.49 24.18 18.65
C VAL A 400 14.01 23.45 17.41
N TYR A 401 12.71 23.17 17.36
CA TYR A 401 12.07 22.48 16.25
C TYR A 401 10.85 23.28 15.79
N PRO A 402 10.70 23.52 14.48
CA PRO A 402 9.53 24.21 13.95
C PRO A 402 8.30 23.32 14.11
N THR A 403 7.14 23.93 14.26
CA THR A 403 5.87 23.21 14.18
C THR A 403 5.53 22.91 12.72
N TYR A 404 4.70 21.89 12.50
CA TYR A 404 4.16 21.59 11.17
C TYR A 404 3.53 22.82 10.50
N ASP A 405 2.75 23.61 11.26
CA ASP A 405 2.05 24.78 10.73
C ASP A 405 3.00 25.88 10.26
N PHE A 406 4.22 25.96 10.81
CA PHE A 406 5.25 26.91 10.39
C PHE A 406 6.15 26.34 9.27
N ALA A 407 6.56 25.07 9.37
CA ALA A 407 7.48 24.47 8.40
C ALA A 407 6.80 24.18 7.06
N CYS A 408 5.61 23.56 7.08
CA CYS A 408 4.94 23.06 5.88
C CYS A 408 4.68 24.14 4.80
N PRO A 409 4.18 25.35 5.13
CA PRO A 409 3.96 26.39 4.12
C PRO A 409 5.24 26.87 3.43
N PHE A 410 6.35 26.93 4.16
CA PHE A 410 7.65 27.29 3.61
C PHE A 410 8.19 26.18 2.70
N VAL A 411 8.24 24.94 3.21
CA VAL A 411 8.87 23.82 2.51
C VAL A 411 8.09 23.46 1.25
N ASP A 412 6.75 23.47 1.29
CA ASP A 412 5.92 23.30 0.09
C ASP A 412 6.27 24.35 -0.97
N SER A 413 6.45 25.62 -0.58
CA SER A 413 6.82 26.68 -1.51
C SER A 413 8.22 26.50 -2.08
N LYS A 414 9.19 26.17 -1.22
CA LYS A 414 10.61 25.98 -1.56
C LYS A 414 10.82 24.78 -2.50
N GLU A 415 10.09 23.70 -2.29
CA GLU A 415 10.11 22.50 -3.14
C GLU A 415 9.32 22.68 -4.44
N GLY A 416 8.71 23.85 -4.64
CA GLY A 416 7.94 24.17 -5.85
C GLY A 416 6.60 23.43 -5.94
N ILE A 417 6.06 22.98 -4.80
CA ILE A 417 4.75 22.33 -4.76
C ILE A 417 3.71 23.28 -5.34
N THR A 418 2.94 22.78 -6.30
CA THR A 418 1.85 23.53 -6.93
C THR A 418 0.55 23.32 -6.18
N HIS A 419 0.29 22.05 -5.82
CA HIS A 419 -0.93 21.62 -5.14
C HIS A 419 -0.59 20.78 -3.92
N ALA A 420 -0.90 21.32 -2.75
CA ALA A 420 -0.78 20.68 -1.46
C ALA A 420 -2.07 19.91 -1.14
N LEU A 421 -2.07 18.60 -1.38
CA LEU A 421 -3.21 17.74 -1.05
C LEU A 421 -3.26 17.51 0.46
N ARG A 422 -4.40 17.82 1.09
CA ARG A 422 -4.60 17.69 2.54
C ARG A 422 -5.99 17.13 2.87
N SER A 423 -6.10 16.42 3.98
CA SER A 423 -7.40 15.98 4.48
C SER A 423 -8.21 17.16 5.00
N SER A 424 -9.53 17.10 4.86
CA SER A 424 -10.48 18.15 5.28
C SER A 424 -10.47 18.45 6.79
N GLU A 425 -9.80 17.64 7.62
CA GLU A 425 -9.61 17.93 9.05
C GLU A 425 -8.70 19.15 9.30
N TYR A 426 -7.95 19.56 8.28
CA TYR A 426 -7.05 20.71 8.35
C TYR A 426 -7.69 21.98 7.78
N HIS A 427 -8.97 21.96 7.42
CA HIS A 427 -9.66 23.06 6.74
C HIS A 427 -9.48 24.42 7.42
N ASP A 428 -9.72 24.47 8.73
CA ASP A 428 -9.57 25.70 9.52
C ASP A 428 -8.14 26.26 9.45
N ARG A 429 -7.13 25.42 9.20
CA ARG A 429 -5.72 25.82 9.10
C ARG A 429 -5.30 26.28 7.71
N ASN A 430 -6.18 26.24 6.71
CA ASN A 430 -5.84 26.72 5.37
C ASN A 430 -5.58 28.23 5.39
N ALA A 431 -6.41 28.99 6.11
CA ALA A 431 -6.20 30.43 6.29
C ALA A 431 -4.86 30.72 6.98
N GLN A 432 -4.53 29.97 8.04
CA GLN A 432 -3.24 30.03 8.72
C GLN A 432 -2.07 29.73 7.77
N TYR A 433 -2.17 28.67 6.96
CA TYR A 433 -1.14 28.31 5.99
C TYR A 433 -0.84 29.45 5.02
N TYR A 434 -1.87 30.04 4.40
CA TYR A 434 -1.70 31.15 3.46
C TYR A 434 -1.15 32.41 4.12
N ARG A 435 -1.63 32.73 5.33
CA ARG A 435 -1.12 33.88 6.08
C ARG A 435 0.37 33.75 6.40
N ILE A 436 0.81 32.54 6.76
CA ILE A 436 2.23 32.26 7.01
C ILE A 436 3.06 32.41 5.72
N GLN A 437 2.56 31.93 4.57
CA GLN A 437 3.26 32.13 3.28
C GLN A 437 3.41 33.61 2.92
N GLU A 438 2.35 34.39 3.13
CA GLU A 438 2.37 35.84 2.93
C GLU A 438 3.39 36.52 3.85
N ASP A 439 3.39 36.17 5.14
CA ASP A 439 4.32 36.77 6.09
C ASP A 439 5.78 36.42 5.80
N MET A 440 6.05 35.20 5.33
CA MET A 440 7.37 34.76 4.87
C MET A 440 7.78 35.37 3.52
N GLY A 441 6.82 35.85 2.73
CA GLY A 441 7.04 36.36 1.38
C GLY A 441 7.39 35.26 0.37
N VAL A 442 6.85 34.05 0.55
CA VAL A 442 7.10 32.90 -0.33
C VAL A 442 5.96 32.70 -1.33
N LYS A 443 6.22 31.92 -2.39
CA LYS A 443 5.22 31.64 -3.43
C LYS A 443 4.02 30.90 -2.83
N LYS A 444 2.81 31.34 -3.19
CA LYS A 444 1.56 30.70 -2.79
C LYS A 444 1.45 29.29 -3.39
N VAL A 445 1.08 28.33 -2.56
CA VAL A 445 0.81 26.92 -2.95
C VAL A 445 -0.68 26.65 -2.80
N LEU A 446 -1.33 26.07 -3.82
CA LEU A 446 -2.77 25.83 -3.78
C LEU A 446 -3.08 24.61 -2.89
N ILE A 447 -3.98 24.76 -1.93
CA ILE A 447 -4.45 23.63 -1.12
C ILE A 447 -5.61 22.95 -1.84
N TYR A 448 -5.49 21.63 -2.01
CA TYR A 448 -6.59 20.79 -2.48
C TYR A 448 -7.03 19.85 -1.36
N GLU A 449 -8.30 19.97 -0.95
CA GLU A 449 -8.83 19.22 0.18
C GLU A 449 -9.53 17.94 -0.25
N PHE A 450 -9.34 16.87 0.51
CA PHE A 450 -10.07 15.62 0.32
C PHE A 450 -10.65 15.10 1.64
N SER A 451 -11.76 14.38 1.56
CA SER A 451 -12.37 13.78 2.75
C SER A 451 -11.48 12.69 3.36
N ARG A 452 -11.36 12.67 4.69
CA ARG A 452 -10.70 11.57 5.39
C ARG A 452 -11.42 10.25 5.09
N LEU A 453 -10.64 9.19 4.85
CA LEU A 453 -11.19 7.84 4.80
C LEU A 453 -11.50 7.35 6.22
N ASN A 454 -12.77 7.00 6.46
CA ASN A 454 -13.18 6.25 7.64
C ASN A 454 -13.87 4.97 7.18
N MET A 455 -13.52 3.85 7.80
CA MET A 455 -14.10 2.55 7.51
C MET A 455 -14.82 2.03 8.75
N VAL A 456 -15.99 1.41 8.55
CA VAL A 456 -16.71 0.74 9.64
C VAL A 456 -15.83 -0.42 10.15
N TYR A 457 -15.90 -0.70 11.45
CA TYR A 457 -15.12 -1.75 12.13
C TYR A 457 -13.58 -1.59 12.10
N THR A 458 -13.06 -0.46 11.62
CA THR A 458 -11.61 -0.22 11.52
C THR A 458 -11.19 1.00 12.32
N LEU A 459 -10.13 0.87 13.11
CA LEU A 459 -9.53 1.99 13.84
C LEU A 459 -8.27 2.47 13.12
N LEU A 460 -8.24 3.75 12.72
CA LEU A 460 -7.07 4.35 12.05
C LEU A 460 -6.22 5.24 12.96
N SER A 461 -6.64 5.47 14.20
CA SER A 461 -5.89 6.30 15.13
C SER A 461 -4.58 5.60 15.53
N LYS A 462 -3.43 6.23 15.23
CA LYS A 462 -2.08 5.76 15.64
C LYS A 462 -2.03 5.37 17.12
N ARG A 463 -2.60 6.19 18.01
CA ARG A 463 -2.66 5.92 19.46
C ARG A 463 -3.40 4.62 19.79
N LYS A 464 -4.53 4.37 19.12
CA LYS A 464 -5.32 3.15 19.34
C LYS A 464 -4.61 1.92 18.76
N LEU A 465 -4.02 2.02 17.58
CA LEU A 465 -3.26 0.94 16.97
C LEU A 465 -2.04 0.55 17.82
N LEU A 466 -1.29 1.55 18.30
CA LEU A 466 -0.16 1.33 19.21
C LEU A 466 -0.59 0.58 20.48
N TRP A 467 -1.77 0.91 21.05
CA TRP A 467 -2.30 0.22 22.22
C TRP A 467 -2.50 -1.29 21.98
N PHE A 468 -3.03 -1.69 20.81
CA PHE A 468 -3.22 -3.11 20.49
C PHE A 468 -1.88 -3.87 20.40
N VAL A 469 -0.85 -3.24 19.82
CA VAL A 469 0.51 -3.81 19.74
C VAL A 469 1.11 -3.93 21.14
N GLN A 470 1.10 -2.86 21.93
CA GLN A 470 1.68 -2.84 23.28
C GLN A 470 1.00 -3.81 24.26
N ASN A 471 -0.29 -4.11 24.05
CA ASN A 471 -1.05 -5.04 24.89
C ASN A 471 -1.10 -6.47 24.32
N GLY A 472 -0.27 -6.80 23.32
CA GLY A 472 -0.17 -8.15 22.75
C GLY A 472 -1.48 -8.68 22.17
N ARG A 473 -2.40 -7.79 21.76
CA ARG A 473 -3.67 -8.17 21.13
C ARG A 473 -3.52 -8.52 19.66
N VAL A 474 -2.40 -8.09 19.08
CA VAL A 474 -1.91 -8.42 17.74
C VAL A 474 -0.44 -8.78 17.79
N ASP A 475 0.03 -9.49 16.75
CA ASP A 475 1.41 -9.97 16.70
C ASP A 475 2.40 -8.81 16.52
N SER A 476 2.10 -7.88 15.61
CA SER A 476 2.91 -6.69 15.33
C SER A 476 2.11 -5.68 14.49
N TRP A 477 2.75 -4.59 14.02
CA TRP A 477 2.14 -3.64 13.07
C TRP A 477 1.79 -4.25 11.72
N ASP A 478 2.41 -5.37 11.34
CA ASP A 478 2.13 -6.10 10.12
C ASP A 478 1.04 -7.17 10.28
N ASP A 479 0.39 -7.28 11.45
CA ASP A 479 -0.65 -8.29 11.69
C ASP A 479 -1.76 -8.19 10.63
N PRO A 480 -2.23 -9.31 10.05
CA PRO A 480 -3.25 -9.29 8.99
C PRO A 480 -4.61 -8.73 9.42
N ARG A 481 -4.84 -8.50 10.72
CA ARG A 481 -6.03 -7.83 11.26
C ARG A 481 -5.86 -6.31 11.33
N PHE A 482 -4.63 -5.80 11.21
CA PHE A 482 -4.35 -4.38 11.25
C PHE A 482 -4.63 -3.70 9.90
N PRO A 483 -5.09 -2.44 9.92
CA PRO A 483 -5.36 -1.67 8.70
C PRO A 483 -4.10 -1.02 8.12
N THR A 484 -2.92 -1.48 8.54
CA THR A 484 -1.63 -1.04 7.99
C THR A 484 -1.48 -1.54 6.56
N VAL A 485 -0.67 -0.86 5.74
CA VAL A 485 -0.38 -1.32 4.38
C VAL A 485 0.20 -2.73 4.44
N GLN A 486 1.17 -2.96 5.33
CA GLN A 486 1.79 -4.27 5.50
C GLN A 486 0.80 -5.33 6.01
N GLY A 487 -0.09 -5.01 6.95
CA GLY A 487 -1.11 -5.93 7.44
C GLY A 487 -2.12 -6.32 6.35
N ILE A 488 -2.59 -5.35 5.58
CA ILE A 488 -3.50 -5.58 4.45
C ILE A 488 -2.84 -6.46 3.39
N VAL A 489 -1.58 -6.20 3.06
CA VAL A 489 -0.81 -7.00 2.11
C VAL A 489 -0.58 -8.40 2.66
N ARG A 490 -0.21 -8.56 3.94
CA ARG A 490 -0.03 -9.86 4.60
C ARG A 490 -1.32 -10.68 4.69
N ARG A 491 -2.49 -10.02 4.71
CA ARG A 491 -3.81 -10.67 4.64
C ARG A 491 -4.15 -11.19 3.25
N GLY A 492 -3.50 -10.68 2.21
CA GLY A 492 -3.65 -11.14 0.82
C GLY A 492 -4.48 -10.23 -0.06
N CYS A 493 -4.62 -8.96 0.32
CA CYS A 493 -5.11 -7.93 -0.59
C CYS A 493 -3.96 -7.49 -1.49
N VAL A 494 -3.85 -8.12 -2.66
CA VAL A 494 -2.79 -7.83 -3.64
C VAL A 494 -3.15 -6.62 -4.51
N LYS A 495 -2.13 -5.88 -4.97
CA LYS A 495 -2.26 -4.80 -5.96
C LYS A 495 -2.98 -5.34 -7.21
N LYS A 496 -4.09 -4.71 -7.60
CA LYS A 496 -4.44 -4.68 -9.04
C LYS A 496 -3.43 -3.77 -9.72
N SER A 497 -2.45 -4.36 -10.39
CA SER A 497 -1.70 -3.66 -11.43
C SER A 497 -2.66 -3.33 -12.57
N GLN A 498 -2.71 -2.03 -12.92
CA GLN A 498 -3.38 -1.43 -14.09
C GLN A 498 -4.85 -0.95 -13.93
N SER A 499 -4.93 0.40 -13.88
CA SER A 499 -5.72 1.24 -14.80
C SER A 499 -7.25 1.19 -14.79
N HIS A 500 -7.93 1.08 -13.64
CA HIS A 500 -9.33 1.51 -13.57
C HIS A 500 -9.61 2.24 -12.26
N GLY A 501 -10.35 3.34 -12.37
CA GLY A 501 -10.51 4.39 -11.36
C GLY A 501 -10.84 3.90 -9.95
N VAL A 502 -10.51 4.77 -9.00
CA VAL A 502 -10.54 4.63 -7.52
C VAL A 502 -11.92 4.26 -6.93
N GLY A 503 -12.93 3.93 -7.75
CA GLY A 503 -14.29 3.62 -7.31
C GLY A 503 -14.59 2.17 -6.94
N GLN A 504 -13.87 1.15 -7.45
CA GLN A 504 -14.36 -0.25 -7.36
C GLN A 504 -13.58 -1.20 -6.44
N ALA A 505 -12.47 -0.75 -5.83
CA ALA A 505 -11.70 -1.62 -4.92
C ALA A 505 -12.22 -1.61 -3.46
N LEU A 506 -13.19 -0.76 -3.13
CA LEU A 506 -13.70 -0.59 -1.76
C LEU A 506 -15.12 -1.13 -1.53
N ASP A 507 -15.79 -1.64 -2.57
CA ASP A 507 -17.16 -2.19 -2.49
C ASP A 507 -17.22 -3.70 -2.16
N HIS A 508 -16.07 -4.32 -1.90
CA HIS A 508 -15.98 -5.73 -1.52
C HIS A 508 -15.20 -5.91 -0.20
N GLN A 509 -15.70 -5.27 0.85
CA GLN A 509 -15.48 -5.71 2.23
C GLN A 509 -16.80 -5.81 2.97
#